data_AF-A0A1H2YFC7-F1
#
_entry.id   AF-A0A1H2YFC7-F1
#
_cell.length_a   1.000
_cell.length_b   1.000
_cell.length_c   1.000
_cell.angle_alpha   90.00
_cell.angle_beta   90.00
_cell.angle_gamma   90.00
#
_symmetry.space_group_name_H-M   'P 1'
#
loop_
_entity.id
_entity.type
_entity.pdbx_description
1 polymer ?
#
loop_
_entity_poly.entity_id
_entity_poly.type
_entity_poly.pdbx_seq_one_letter_code
_entity_poly.pdbx_strand_id
1 'polypeptide(L)'
;MRLEDIAPDVRSRAFEFFYWFSRFEFALKVNMFLKNSSPGSRAEPGWDQFIEAHEADYDLSAAGSHLVDEAPQRQIVGLHELEFVPVGFDDQPSELARVVRLLKTVRNNLFHGGKHGVESWDDPERTLLLMSLCIRILDELAELAGIDADYKRYY
;
A
#
# COMPACT_ATOMS: atom_id res chain seq x y z
N MET A 1 18.63 6.10 -9.73
CA MET A 1 18.21 5.05 -10.67
C MET A 1 17.46 5.62 -11.88
N ARG A 2 17.91 5.30 -13.10
CA ARG A 2 17.18 5.57 -14.33
C ARG A 2 16.26 4.38 -14.66
N LEU A 3 15.27 4.59 -15.53
CA LEU A 3 14.29 3.55 -15.86
C LEU A 3 14.97 2.34 -16.52
N GLU A 4 15.96 2.61 -17.36
CA GLU A 4 16.78 1.62 -18.06
C GLU A 4 17.63 0.75 -17.12
N ASP A 5 17.93 1.24 -15.90
CA ASP A 5 18.73 0.51 -14.91
C ASP A 5 17.90 -0.50 -14.10
N ILE A 6 16.56 -0.45 -14.22
CA ILE A 6 15.65 -1.33 -13.47
C ILE A 6 15.50 -2.66 -14.20
N ALA A 7 15.79 -3.75 -13.48
CA ALA A 7 15.63 -5.11 -13.98
C ALA A 7 14.20 -5.36 -14.52
N PRO A 8 14.05 -6.09 -15.65
CA PRO A 8 12.75 -6.24 -16.33
C PRO A 8 11.64 -6.83 -15.47
N ASP A 9 11.98 -7.78 -14.60
CA ASP A 9 11.07 -8.42 -13.65
C ASP A 9 10.58 -7.43 -12.57
N VAL A 10 11.47 -6.65 -11.98
CA VAL A 10 11.12 -5.59 -11.02
C VAL A 10 10.22 -4.56 -11.70
N ARG A 11 10.51 -4.19 -12.95
CA ARG A 11 9.68 -3.25 -13.73
C ARG A 11 8.27 -3.79 -13.96
N SER A 12 8.14 -5.04 -14.40
CA SER A 12 6.84 -5.69 -14.61
C SER A 12 6.05 -5.75 -13.30
N ARG A 13 6.70 -6.15 -12.21
CA ARG A 13 6.05 -6.24 -10.90
C ARG A 13 5.68 -4.87 -10.34
N ALA A 14 6.48 -3.83 -10.57
CA ALA A 14 6.14 -2.46 -10.17
C ALA A 14 4.92 -1.93 -10.92
N PHE A 15 4.80 -2.23 -12.22
CA PHE A 15 3.59 -1.90 -12.98
C PHE A 15 2.37 -2.66 -12.45
N GLU A 16 2.51 -3.97 -12.20
CA GLU A 16 1.45 -4.81 -11.66
C GLU A 16 0.97 -4.29 -10.29
N PHE A 17 1.88 -3.96 -9.39
CA PHE A 17 1.55 -3.38 -8.09
C PHE A 17 0.89 -2.01 -8.23
N PHE A 18 1.42 -1.12 -9.08
CA PHE A 18 0.80 0.17 -9.37
C PHE A 18 -0.64 0.01 -9.87
N TYR A 19 -0.85 -0.92 -10.80
CA TYR A 19 -2.15 -1.22 -11.38
C TYR A 19 -3.13 -1.67 -10.31
N TRP A 20 -2.77 -2.69 -9.52
CA TRP A 20 -3.65 -3.24 -8.50
C TRP A 20 -3.92 -2.26 -7.36
N PHE A 21 -2.92 -1.50 -6.91
CA PHE A 21 -3.14 -0.44 -5.92
C PHE A 21 -4.14 0.60 -6.44
N SER A 22 -3.97 1.04 -7.70
CA SER A 22 -4.90 1.99 -8.35
C SER A 22 -6.31 1.40 -8.54
N ARG A 23 -6.41 0.10 -8.83
CA ARG A 23 -7.70 -0.61 -8.92
C ARG A 23 -8.40 -0.69 -7.58
N PHE A 24 -7.66 -0.94 -6.51
CA PHE A 24 -8.21 -0.96 -5.17
C PHE A 24 -8.73 0.42 -4.76
N GLU A 25 -7.96 1.49 -4.98
CA GLU A 25 -8.45 2.85 -4.73
C GLU A 25 -9.65 3.24 -5.59
N PHE A 26 -9.75 2.70 -6.81
CA PHE A 26 -10.98 2.81 -7.59
C PHE A 26 -12.15 2.07 -6.91
N ALA A 27 -11.93 0.82 -6.49
CA ALA A 27 -12.95 -0.02 -5.86
C ALA A 27 -13.48 0.63 -4.57
N LEU A 28 -12.59 1.23 -3.76
CA LEU A 28 -12.97 2.04 -2.60
C LEU A 28 -13.96 3.14 -3.00
N LYS A 29 -13.63 3.93 -4.03
CA LYS A 29 -14.46 5.08 -4.44
C LYS A 29 -15.83 4.67 -4.96
N VAL A 30 -15.91 3.63 -5.80
CA VAL A 30 -17.21 3.20 -6.36
C VAL A 30 -18.08 2.53 -5.30
N ASN A 31 -17.48 1.98 -4.25
CA ASN A 31 -18.16 1.47 -3.06
C ASN A 31 -18.32 2.52 -1.94
N MET A 32 -18.18 3.82 -2.27
CA MET A 32 -18.44 4.95 -1.38
C MET A 32 -17.52 5.09 -0.15
N PHE A 33 -16.40 4.35 -0.10
CA PHE A 33 -15.30 4.63 0.84
C PHE A 33 -14.53 5.85 0.35
N LEU A 34 -14.88 7.02 0.88
CA LEU A 34 -14.39 8.31 0.42
C LEU A 34 -13.76 9.10 1.57
N LYS A 35 -12.70 9.86 1.28
CA LYS A 35 -12.13 10.79 2.27
C LYS A 35 -13.13 11.90 2.64
N ASN A 36 -13.99 12.28 1.71
CA ASN A 36 -15.07 13.25 1.93
C ASN A 36 -16.25 12.92 0.99
N SER A 37 -17.44 12.74 1.55
CA SER A 37 -18.68 12.39 0.82
C SER A 37 -19.59 13.59 0.53
N SER A 38 -19.20 14.81 0.91
CA SER A 38 -20.00 16.01 0.69
C SER A 38 -20.12 16.34 -0.81
N PRO A 39 -21.32 16.64 -1.34
CA PRO A 39 -21.51 17.02 -2.74
C PRO A 39 -20.58 18.17 -3.17
N GLY A 40 -19.93 18.02 -4.33
CA GLY A 40 -18.97 18.99 -4.88
C GLY A 40 -17.52 18.80 -4.39
N SER A 41 -17.28 17.91 -3.42
CA SER A 41 -15.92 17.56 -2.98
C SER A 41 -15.19 16.67 -3.99
N ARG A 42 -13.86 16.60 -3.88
CA ARG A 42 -13.06 15.65 -4.65
C ARG A 42 -13.36 14.22 -4.18
N ALA A 43 -13.63 13.32 -5.13
CA ALA A 43 -13.78 11.90 -4.86
C ALA A 43 -12.42 11.23 -4.67
N GLU A 44 -11.86 11.36 -3.47
CA GLU A 44 -10.60 10.73 -3.06
C GLU A 44 -10.87 9.42 -2.29
N PRO A 45 -10.05 8.36 -2.48
CA PRO A 45 -10.24 7.08 -1.81
C PRO A 45 -10.15 7.22 -0.29
N GLY A 46 -11.16 6.70 0.42
CA GLY A 46 -11.28 6.76 1.87
C GLY A 46 -10.72 5.52 2.56
N TRP A 47 -9.39 5.40 2.64
CA TRP A 47 -8.73 4.32 3.38
C TRP A 47 -9.13 4.27 4.86
N ASP A 48 -9.33 5.43 5.49
CA ASP A 48 -9.72 5.49 6.91
C ASP A 48 -11.14 4.94 7.12
N GLN A 49 -12.09 5.29 6.23
CA GLN A 49 -13.44 4.71 6.25
C GLN A 49 -13.42 3.21 6.00
N PHE A 50 -12.54 2.74 5.11
CA PHE A 50 -12.36 1.30 4.88
C PHE A 50 -11.85 0.58 6.13
N ILE A 51 -10.88 1.17 6.83
CA ILE A 51 -10.37 0.61 8.09
C ILE A 51 -11.49 0.57 9.13
N GLU A 52 -12.18 1.69 9.38
CA GLU A 52 -13.28 1.77 10.35
C GLU A 52 -14.38 0.73 10.09
N ALA A 53 -14.68 0.46 8.81
CA ALA A 53 -15.72 -0.49 8.42
C ALA A 53 -15.34 -1.97 8.60
N HIS A 54 -14.05 -2.30 8.57
CA HIS A 54 -13.58 -3.69 8.46
C HIS A 54 -12.58 -4.11 9.53
N GLU A 55 -12.10 -3.19 10.38
CA GLU A 55 -11.06 -3.51 11.37
C GLU A 55 -11.51 -4.51 12.44
N ALA A 56 -12.82 -4.58 12.72
CA ALA A 56 -13.38 -5.53 13.68
C ALA A 56 -13.41 -6.97 13.16
N ASP A 57 -13.53 -7.15 11.84
CA ASP A 57 -13.62 -8.45 11.16
C ASP A 57 -12.28 -8.87 10.52
N TYR A 58 -11.26 -8.02 10.63
CA TYR A 58 -9.96 -8.28 10.02
C TYR A 58 -9.08 -9.19 10.88
N ASP A 59 -8.77 -10.36 10.35
CA ASP A 59 -7.73 -11.24 10.86
C ASP A 59 -6.41 -11.01 10.10
N LEU A 60 -5.31 -10.89 10.84
CA LEU A 60 -3.98 -10.71 10.25
C LEU A 60 -3.61 -11.94 9.40
N SER A 61 -3.49 -11.75 8.09
CA SER A 61 -3.10 -12.80 7.16
C SER A 61 -1.60 -13.10 7.23
N ALA A 62 -1.18 -14.24 6.66
CA ALA A 62 0.24 -14.56 6.54
C ALA A 62 1.01 -13.50 5.73
N ALA A 63 0.39 -12.92 4.70
CA ALA A 63 1.00 -11.84 3.92
C ALA A 63 1.09 -10.53 4.73
N GLY A 64 0.04 -10.21 5.50
CA GLY A 64 0.04 -9.07 6.42
C GLY A 64 1.12 -9.19 7.49
N SER A 65 1.22 -10.35 8.15
CA SER A 65 2.27 -10.64 9.14
C SER A 65 3.66 -10.49 8.53
N HIS A 66 3.89 -11.07 7.35
CA HIS A 66 5.18 -10.98 6.69
C HIS A 66 5.53 -9.53 6.30
N LEU A 67 4.56 -8.72 5.87
CA LEU A 67 4.79 -7.30 5.60
C LEU A 67 5.17 -6.53 6.87
N VAL A 68 4.58 -6.87 8.02
CA VAL A 68 4.93 -6.30 9.32
C VAL A 68 6.36 -6.67 9.70
N ASP A 69 6.76 -7.93 9.50
CA ASP A 69 8.10 -8.43 9.80
C ASP A 69 9.18 -7.79 8.91
N GLU A 70 8.85 -7.53 7.64
CA GLU A 70 9.73 -6.79 6.71
C GLU A 70 9.94 -5.32 7.10
N ALA A 71 9.11 -4.79 7.99
CA ALA A 71 9.22 -3.46 8.62
C ALA A 71 9.65 -2.32 7.66
N PRO A 72 8.92 -2.06 6.55
CA PRO A 72 9.26 -0.98 5.63
C PRO A 72 9.26 0.37 6.36
N GLN A 73 10.34 1.12 6.22
CA GLN A 73 10.49 2.44 6.82
C GLN A 73 9.71 3.50 6.02
N ARG A 74 9.30 4.59 6.67
CA ARG A 74 8.70 5.74 5.99
C ARG A 74 9.70 6.86 5.83
N GLN A 75 9.63 7.54 4.69
CA GLN A 75 10.37 8.76 4.47
C GLN A 75 9.67 9.94 5.19
N ILE A 76 10.46 10.74 5.91
CA ILE A 76 10.03 11.95 6.63
C ILE A 76 10.93 13.13 6.25
N VAL A 77 10.48 14.34 6.61
CA VAL A 77 11.32 15.54 6.53
C VAL A 77 12.20 15.60 7.77
N GLY A 78 13.50 15.40 7.59
CA GLY A 78 14.53 15.62 8.61
C GLY A 78 14.95 17.08 8.70
N LEU A 79 15.97 17.37 9.52
CA LEU A 79 16.41 18.74 9.79
C LEU A 79 16.95 19.45 8.53
N HIS A 80 17.67 18.71 7.68
CA HIS A 80 18.33 19.24 6.48
C HIS A 80 18.14 18.36 5.24
N GLU A 81 17.59 17.17 5.38
CA GLU A 81 17.38 16.20 4.31
C GLU A 81 16.16 15.32 4.59
N LEU A 82 15.84 14.42 3.66
CA LEU A 82 14.81 13.41 3.89
C LEU A 82 15.42 12.27 4.69
N GLU A 83 14.74 11.84 5.75
CA GLU A 83 15.17 10.74 6.60
C GLU A 83 14.21 9.57 6.46
N PHE A 84 14.70 8.35 6.63
CA PHE A 84 13.85 7.16 6.77
C PHE A 84 13.79 6.76 8.23
N VAL A 85 12.58 6.51 8.71
CA VAL A 85 12.33 6.11 10.10
C VAL A 85 11.37 4.92 10.16
N PRO A 86 11.45 4.09 11.21
CA PRO A 86 10.44 3.07 11.47
C PRO A 86 9.02 3.66 11.42
N VAL A 87 8.10 2.89 10.84
CA VAL A 87 6.68 3.23 10.86
C VAL A 87 6.17 3.00 12.29
N GLY A 88 5.81 4.08 12.99
CA GLY A 88 5.18 4.00 14.30
C GLY A 88 3.75 3.47 14.20
N PHE A 89 3.32 2.76 15.25
CA PHE A 89 1.97 2.19 15.37
C PHE A 89 1.27 2.58 16.68
N ASP A 90 1.87 3.47 17.48
CA ASP A 90 1.35 3.85 18.80
C ASP A 90 -0.06 4.48 18.76
N ASP A 91 -0.44 5.01 17.60
CA ASP A 91 -1.73 5.63 17.29
C ASP A 91 -2.70 4.70 16.52
N GLN A 92 -2.30 3.46 16.21
CA GLN A 92 -3.09 2.52 15.40
C GLN A 92 -3.42 1.25 16.19
N PRO A 93 -4.64 1.13 16.73
CA PRO A 93 -4.99 0.00 17.60
C PRO A 93 -5.24 -1.31 16.84
N SER A 94 -5.59 -1.26 15.55
CA SER A 94 -5.98 -2.45 14.77
C SER A 94 -4.91 -2.95 13.80
N GLU A 95 -4.82 -4.27 13.63
CA GLU A 95 -3.92 -4.91 12.66
C GLU A 95 -4.18 -4.43 11.23
N LEU A 96 -5.46 -4.19 10.88
CA LEU A 96 -5.83 -3.67 9.57
C LEU A 96 -5.18 -2.30 9.31
N ALA A 97 -5.26 -1.39 10.28
CA ALA A 97 -4.67 -0.07 10.16
C ALA A 97 -3.14 -0.13 10.03
N ARG A 98 -2.49 -1.07 10.73
CA ARG A 98 -1.04 -1.31 10.63
C ARG A 98 -0.66 -1.79 9.24
N VAL A 99 -1.36 -2.80 8.72
CA VAL A 99 -1.12 -3.37 7.38
C VAL A 99 -1.37 -2.33 6.28
N VAL A 100 -2.48 -1.60 6.33
CA VAL A 100 -2.79 -0.53 5.36
C VAL A 100 -1.74 0.58 5.40
N ARG A 101 -1.25 0.96 6.59
CA ARG A 101 -0.18 1.96 6.73
C ARG A 101 1.10 1.48 6.06
N LEU A 102 1.52 0.24 6.27
CA LEU A 102 2.72 -0.33 5.63
C LEU A 102 2.56 -0.49 4.12
N LEU A 103 1.41 -0.95 3.65
CA LEU A 103 1.08 -1.03 2.22
C LEU A 103 1.23 0.34 1.52
N LYS A 104 0.70 1.40 2.14
CA LYS A 104 0.84 2.78 1.64
C LYS A 104 2.29 3.27 1.69
N THR A 105 3.05 2.87 2.72
CA THR A 105 4.49 3.17 2.83
C THR A 105 5.28 2.50 1.70
N VAL A 106 5.05 1.21 1.41
CA VAL A 106 5.69 0.51 0.28
C VAL A 106 5.36 1.20 -1.04
N ARG A 107 4.08 1.54 -1.28
CA ARG A 107 3.66 2.31 -2.46
C ARG A 107 4.39 3.64 -2.55
N ASN A 108 4.48 4.39 -1.46
CA ASN A 108 5.16 5.69 -1.47
C ASN A 108 6.66 5.54 -1.75
N ASN A 109 7.33 4.60 -1.08
CA ASN A 109 8.77 4.39 -1.24
C ASN A 109 9.12 3.95 -2.67
N LEU A 110 8.34 3.05 -3.26
CA LEU A 110 8.62 2.52 -4.59
C LEU A 110 8.53 3.61 -5.67
N PHE A 111 7.48 4.44 -5.64
CA PHE A 111 7.21 5.39 -6.72
C PHE A 111 7.74 6.81 -6.45
N HIS A 112 7.98 7.16 -5.19
CA HIS A 112 8.33 8.52 -4.78
C HIS A 112 9.50 8.58 -3.79
N GLY A 113 9.99 7.45 -3.29
CA GLY A 113 11.12 7.39 -2.38
C GLY A 113 12.44 7.82 -3.03
N GLY A 114 13.37 8.28 -2.20
CA GLY A 114 14.74 8.58 -2.60
C GLY A 114 15.39 7.37 -3.27
N LYS A 115 16.08 7.58 -4.40
CA LYS A 115 16.60 6.52 -5.28
C LYS A 115 18.00 6.01 -4.86
N HIS A 116 18.34 6.11 -3.58
CA HIS A 116 19.69 5.83 -3.09
C HIS A 116 19.65 5.13 -1.73
N GLY A 117 20.34 4.00 -1.61
CA GLY A 117 20.61 3.32 -0.35
C GLY A 117 19.86 1.99 -0.17
N VAL A 118 20.16 1.32 0.94
CA VAL A 118 19.70 -0.04 1.34
C VAL A 118 18.16 -0.16 1.45
N GLU A 119 17.46 0.98 1.46
CA GLU A 119 15.99 1.07 1.54
C GLU A 119 15.33 1.46 0.22
N SER A 120 16.11 1.50 -0.85
CA SER A 120 15.66 1.82 -2.20
C SER A 120 15.71 0.58 -3.10
N TRP A 121 15.43 0.78 -4.39
CA TRP A 121 15.53 -0.18 -5.48
C TRP A 121 16.87 -0.95 -5.58
N ASP A 122 17.84 -0.61 -4.75
CA ASP A 122 19.16 -1.24 -4.63
C ASP A 122 19.10 -2.66 -4.02
N ASP A 123 17.96 -3.09 -3.48
CA ASP A 123 17.63 -4.49 -3.17
C ASP A 123 16.44 -4.99 -4.01
N PRO A 124 16.70 -5.53 -5.22
CA PRO A 124 15.66 -6.04 -6.11
C PRO A 124 14.85 -7.19 -5.51
N GLU A 125 15.48 -8.07 -4.72
CA GLU A 125 14.81 -9.25 -4.14
C GLU A 125 13.79 -8.83 -3.09
N ARG A 126 14.20 -7.96 -2.14
CA ARG A 126 13.29 -7.39 -1.14
C ARG A 126 12.21 -6.54 -1.80
N THR A 127 12.56 -5.75 -2.82
CA THR A 127 11.59 -4.92 -3.56
C THR A 127 10.53 -5.80 -4.23
N LEU A 128 10.92 -6.89 -4.88
CA LEU A 128 10.00 -7.87 -5.46
C LEU A 128 9.12 -8.54 -4.40
N LEU A 129 9.70 -8.92 -3.26
CA LEU A 129 8.96 -9.50 -2.13
C LEU A 129 7.88 -8.53 -1.63
N LEU A 130 8.25 -7.29 -1.31
CA LEU A 130 7.33 -6.27 -0.80
C LEU A 130 6.17 -6.00 -1.77
N MET A 131 6.45 -5.87 -3.07
CA MET A 131 5.40 -5.69 -4.07
C MET A 131 4.46 -6.90 -4.15
N SER A 132 5.00 -8.12 -4.03
CA SER A 132 4.21 -9.35 -4.06
C SER A 132 3.30 -9.47 -2.83
N LEU A 133 3.84 -9.18 -1.64
CA LEU A 133 3.07 -9.13 -0.40
C LEU A 133 1.96 -8.09 -0.50
N CYS A 134 2.26 -6.90 -1.02
CA CYS A 134 1.29 -5.83 -1.16
C CYS A 134 0.17 -6.16 -2.15
N ILE A 135 0.47 -6.79 -3.30
CA ILE A 135 -0.56 -7.27 -4.24
C ILE A 135 -1.47 -8.29 -3.55
N ARG A 136 -0.87 -9.27 -2.85
CA ARG A 136 -1.63 -10.29 -2.13
C ARG A 136 -2.54 -9.70 -1.05
N ILE A 137 -2.05 -8.71 -0.30
CA ILE A 137 -2.84 -7.99 0.70
C ILE A 137 -3.99 -7.24 0.02
N LEU A 138 -3.78 -6.59 -1.13
CA LEU A 138 -4.87 -5.92 -1.86
C LEU A 138 -5.96 -6.89 -2.30
N ASP A 139 -5.61 -8.11 -2.75
CA ASP A 139 -6.57 -9.17 -3.04
C ASP A 139 -7.40 -9.53 -1.79
N GLU A 140 -6.72 -9.77 -0.65
CA GLU A 140 -7.35 -10.15 0.62
C GLU A 140 -8.26 -9.05 1.17
N LEU A 141 -7.85 -7.78 1.05
CA LEU A 141 -8.68 -6.63 1.45
C LEU A 141 -9.91 -6.45 0.56
N ALA A 142 -9.79 -6.76 -0.74
CA ALA A 142 -10.93 -6.69 -1.66
C ALA A 142 -11.95 -7.79 -1.35
N GLU A 143 -11.47 -8.99 -1.01
CA GLU A 143 -12.30 -10.12 -0.57
C GLU A 143 -12.98 -9.82 0.78
N LEU A 144 -12.25 -9.29 1.77
CA LEU A 144 -12.79 -8.88 3.08
C LEU A 144 -14.00 -7.94 2.94
N ALA A 145 -13.90 -6.97 2.05
CA ALA A 145 -14.95 -5.97 1.85
C ALA A 145 -16.03 -6.38 0.84
N GLY A 146 -15.90 -7.54 0.20
CA GLY A 146 -16.82 -7.99 -0.87
C GLY A 146 -16.84 -7.06 -2.08
N ILE A 147 -15.70 -6.42 -2.39
CA ILE A 147 -15.53 -5.48 -3.52
C ILE A 147 -14.66 -6.07 -4.64
N ASP A 148 -14.49 -7.39 -4.66
CA ASP A 148 -13.64 -8.14 -5.58
C ASP A 148 -14.04 -7.96 -7.05
N ALA A 149 -15.35 -7.91 -7.35
CA ALA A 149 -15.87 -7.69 -8.70
C ALA A 149 -15.38 -6.35 -9.28
N ASP A 150 -15.47 -5.27 -8.50
CA ASP A 150 -14.96 -3.96 -8.91
C ASP A 150 -13.43 -3.97 -8.99
N TYR A 151 -12.75 -4.51 -7.99
CA TYR A 151 -11.30 -4.58 -7.96
C TYR A 151 -10.73 -5.33 -9.19
N LYS A 152 -11.26 -6.51 -9.51
CA LYS A 152 -10.82 -7.40 -10.60
C LYS A 152 -11.49 -7.16 -11.95
N ARG A 153 -12.52 -6.30 -12.01
CA ARG A 153 -13.34 -5.99 -13.20
C ARG A 153 -14.13 -7.17 -13.78
N TYR A 154 -14.67 -8.02 -12.91
CA TYR A 154 -15.64 -9.04 -13.32
C TYR A 154 -17.06 -8.44 -13.19
N TYR A 155 -17.78 -8.36 -14.30
CA TYR A 155 -19.16 -7.85 -14.39
C TYR A 155 -20.04 -8.87 -15.10
#